data_AF-A0A7Y4ZDD9-F1
#
_entry.id   AF-A0A7Y4ZDD9-F1
#
_cell.length_a   1.000
_cell.length_b   1.000
_cell.length_c   1.000
_cell.angle_alpha   90.00
_cell.angle_beta   90.00
_cell.angle_gamma   90.00
#
_symmetry.space_group_name_H-M   'P 1'
#
loop_
_entity.id
_entity.type
_entity.pdbx_description
1 polymer ?
#
loop_
_entity_poly.entity_id
_entity_poly.type
_entity_poly.pdbx_seq_one_letter_code
_entity_poly.pdbx_strand_id
1 'polypeptide(L)'
;MKLKYATVLIAIFALCLSTQSNATEHHTAQALEHSAMAAAHGQDGHADQLLKHAEEGLKHAEAAEKEHAEAHVHMTEAVKHLKEAIEHAKKGHADVATTHTEEAMKHMRQSIGQ
;
A
#
# COMPACT_ATOMS: atom_id res chain seq x y z
N MET A 1 30.04 13.17 -4.49
CA MET A 1 29.29 14.30 -5.10
C MET A 1 27.82 14.08 -4.78
N LYS A 2 27.19 15.02 -4.06
CA LYS A 2 25.81 14.94 -3.60
C LYS A 2 24.89 15.31 -4.77
N LEU A 3 24.23 14.33 -5.38
CA LEU A 3 23.37 14.56 -6.53
C LEU A 3 21.96 14.87 -6.03
N LYS A 4 21.56 16.13 -6.24
CA LYS A 4 20.29 16.72 -5.88
C LYS A 4 19.29 16.49 -7.01
N TYR A 5 18.27 15.69 -6.77
CA TYR A 5 17.01 15.67 -7.52
C TYR A 5 15.93 15.48 -6.44
N ALA A 6 15.33 16.50 -5.83
CA ALA A 6 14.55 17.60 -6.37
C ALA A 6 13.43 17.11 -7.31
N THR A 7 12.31 16.80 -6.67
CA THR A 7 10.94 16.99 -7.17
C THR A 7 10.50 16.06 -8.30
N VAL A 8 10.06 14.86 -7.94
CA VAL A 8 9.09 14.12 -8.78
C VAL A 8 7.69 14.50 -8.29
N LEU A 9 6.93 15.01 -9.24
CA LEU A 9 5.61 15.59 -9.10
C LEU A 9 4.65 14.62 -8.42
N ILE A 10 4.01 15.08 -7.36
CA ILE A 10 2.72 14.57 -6.88
C ILE A 10 1.71 14.91 -7.98
N ALA A 11 1.68 14.07 -9.02
CA ALA A 11 0.63 14.09 -10.02
C ALA A 11 -0.58 13.42 -9.38
N ILE A 12 -1.48 14.24 -8.86
CA ILE A 12 -2.85 13.87 -8.49
C ILE A 12 -3.46 13.13 -9.68
N PHE A 13 -3.69 11.83 -9.53
CA PHE A 13 -4.59 11.10 -10.40
C PHE A 13 -5.90 10.85 -9.64
N ALA A 14 -6.63 11.94 -9.42
CA ALA A 14 -8.05 11.87 -9.15
C ALA A 14 -8.74 11.49 -10.48
N LEU A 15 -8.83 10.18 -10.76
CA LEU A 15 -9.70 9.68 -11.81
C LEU A 15 -10.98 9.17 -11.17
N CYS A 16 -12.06 9.90 -11.43
CA CYS A 16 -13.42 9.46 -11.17
C CYS A 16 -13.68 8.09 -11.79
N LEU A 17 -13.74 7.03 -10.98
CA LEU A 17 -14.41 5.80 -11.36
C LEU A 17 -15.80 5.82 -10.73
N SER A 18 -16.75 6.31 -11.50
CA SER A 18 -18.17 5.99 -11.32
C SER A 18 -18.40 4.57 -11.85
N THR A 19 -17.91 3.57 -11.13
CA THR A 19 -18.25 2.17 -11.34
C THR A 19 -18.93 1.67 -10.07
N GLN A 20 -20.03 0.93 -10.24
CA GLN A 20 -20.81 0.38 -9.14
C GLN A 20 -19.96 -0.68 -8.42
N SER A 21 -19.15 -0.24 -7.44
CA SER A 21 -18.18 -1.07 -6.72
C SER A 21 -18.91 -1.98 -5.74
N ASN A 22 -18.65 -3.28 -5.80
CA ASN A 22 -18.89 -4.15 -4.65
C ASN A 22 -18.02 -3.68 -3.46
N ALA A 23 -18.36 -4.09 -2.23
CA ALA A 23 -17.58 -3.70 -1.04
C ALA A 23 -16.10 -4.16 -1.11
N THR A 24 -15.82 -5.21 -1.87
CA THR A 24 -14.49 -5.80 -2.05
C THR A 24 -13.56 -4.96 -2.92
N GLU A 25 -14.04 -4.46 -4.06
CA GLU A 25 -13.30 -3.52 -4.90
C GLU A 25 -13.02 -2.22 -4.13
N HIS A 26 -13.96 -1.81 -3.26
CA HIS A 26 -13.79 -0.62 -2.43
C HIS A 26 -12.65 -0.79 -1.43
N HIS A 27 -12.59 -1.90 -0.69
CA HIS A 27 -11.51 -2.14 0.26
C HIS A 27 -10.15 -2.38 -0.40
N THR A 28 -10.10 -3.06 -1.54
CA THR A 28 -8.82 -3.24 -2.26
C THR A 28 -8.28 -1.90 -2.78
N ALA A 29 -9.15 -1.03 -3.32
CA ALA A 29 -8.77 0.31 -3.75
C ALA A 29 -8.24 1.17 -2.59
N GLN A 30 -8.91 1.14 -1.43
CA GLN A 30 -8.46 1.86 -0.24
C GLN A 30 -7.12 1.31 0.29
N ALA A 31 -6.92 -0.01 0.27
CA ALA A 31 -5.66 -0.63 0.66
C ALA A 31 -4.50 -0.16 -0.26
N LEU A 32 -4.75 -0.10 -1.58
CA LEU A 32 -3.79 0.42 -2.55
C LEU A 32 -3.49 1.90 -2.34
N GLU A 33 -4.51 2.73 -2.11
CA GLU A 33 -4.35 4.17 -1.90
C GLU A 33 -3.46 4.46 -0.68
N HIS A 34 -3.77 3.81 0.45
CA HIS A 34 -2.98 3.94 1.66
C HIS A 34 -1.57 3.36 1.50
N SER A 35 -1.42 2.22 0.84
CA SER A 35 -0.08 1.66 0.56
C SER A 35 0.75 2.56 -0.35
N ALA A 36 0.14 3.24 -1.34
CA ALA A 36 0.84 4.20 -2.18
C ALA A 36 1.31 5.44 -1.40
N MET A 37 0.47 5.96 -0.49
CA MET A 37 0.88 7.04 0.42
C MET A 37 2.00 6.60 1.37
N ALA A 38 1.93 5.36 1.89
CA ALA A 38 2.99 4.81 2.72
C ALA A 38 4.32 4.71 1.96
N ALA A 39 4.30 4.17 0.74
CA ALA A 39 5.48 4.08 -0.12
C ALA A 39 6.08 5.48 -0.41
N ALA A 40 5.24 6.46 -0.76
CA ALA A 40 5.70 7.83 -1.01
C ALA A 40 6.39 8.45 0.22
N HIS A 41 5.78 8.34 1.40
CA HIS A 41 6.40 8.79 2.64
C HIS A 41 7.68 8.02 2.97
N GLY A 42 7.69 6.72 2.72
CA GLY A 42 8.85 5.87 2.94
C GLY A 42 10.05 6.23 2.05
N GLN A 43 9.81 6.55 0.78
CA GLN A 43 10.83 7.03 -0.16
C GLN A 43 11.47 8.36 0.31
N ASP A 44 10.72 9.18 1.05
CA ASP A 44 11.21 10.40 1.70
C ASP A 44 11.89 10.16 3.06
N GLY A 45 11.95 8.91 3.54
CA GLY A 45 12.51 8.55 4.85
C GLY A 45 11.56 8.83 6.03
N HIS A 46 10.29 9.13 5.76
CA HIS A 46 9.28 9.48 6.77
C HIS A 46 8.64 8.23 7.40
N ALA A 47 9.41 7.50 8.22
CA ALA A 47 8.97 6.23 8.82
C ALA A 47 7.63 6.32 9.59
N ASP A 48 7.39 7.40 10.34
CA ASP A 48 6.14 7.56 11.12
C ASP A 48 4.91 7.76 10.22
N GLN A 49 5.06 8.49 9.11
CA GLN A 49 3.96 8.70 8.16
C GLN A 49 3.70 7.45 7.32
N LEU A 50 4.78 6.76 6.92
CA LEU A 50 4.70 5.43 6.32
C LEU A 50 3.90 4.50 7.23
N LEU A 51 4.29 4.40 8.51
CA LEU A 51 3.64 3.53 9.49
C LEU A 51 2.13 3.78 9.55
N LYS A 52 1.73 5.05 9.69
CA LYS A 52 0.31 5.44 9.73
C LYS A 52 -0.46 4.93 8.52
N HIS A 53 0.09 5.15 7.32
CA HIS A 53 -0.57 4.76 6.09
C HIS A 53 -0.54 3.24 5.88
N ALA A 54 0.54 2.54 6.27
CA ALA A 54 0.61 1.08 6.20
C ALA A 54 -0.39 0.40 7.16
N GLU A 55 -0.63 0.96 8.36
CA GLU A 55 -1.65 0.44 9.30
C GLU A 55 -3.07 0.59 8.74
N GLU A 56 -3.42 1.72 8.13
CA GLU A 56 -4.71 1.90 7.45
C GLU A 56 -4.85 0.99 6.21
N GLY A 57 -3.78 0.85 5.42
CA GLY A 57 -3.73 -0.06 4.28
C GLY A 57 -3.97 -1.51 4.72
N LEU A 58 -3.37 -1.94 5.84
CA LEU A 58 -3.53 -3.28 6.39
C LEU A 58 -4.97 -3.56 6.79
N LYS A 59 -5.63 -2.61 7.45
CA LYS A 59 -7.03 -2.75 7.85
C LYS A 59 -7.94 -3.00 6.64
N HIS A 60 -7.70 -2.30 5.54
CA HIS A 60 -8.46 -2.48 4.30
C HIS A 60 -8.10 -3.78 3.58
N ALA A 61 -6.82 -4.16 3.56
CA ALA A 61 -6.37 -5.43 2.98
C ALA A 61 -6.98 -6.64 3.71
N GLU A 62 -7.01 -6.63 5.05
CA GLU A 62 -7.63 -7.70 5.86
C GLU A 62 -9.17 -7.75 5.72
N ALA A 63 -9.81 -6.63 5.36
CA ALA A 63 -11.23 -6.62 5.01
C ALA A 63 -11.45 -7.25 3.63
N ALA A 64 -10.65 -6.86 2.63
CA ALA A 64 -10.72 -7.41 1.28
C ALA A 64 -10.40 -8.91 1.22
N GLU A 65 -9.44 -9.38 2.03
CA GLU A 65 -9.04 -10.80 2.11
C GLU A 65 -10.23 -11.72 2.43
N LYS A 66 -11.13 -11.28 3.32
CA LYS A 66 -12.26 -12.09 3.81
C LYS A 66 -13.37 -12.28 2.77
N GLU A 67 -13.38 -11.49 1.69
CA GLU A 67 -14.52 -11.39 0.79
C GLU A 67 -14.36 -12.18 -0.53
N HIS A 68 -13.15 -12.67 -0.86
CA HIS A 68 -12.90 -13.27 -2.19
C HIS A 68 -11.97 -14.49 -2.17
N ALA A 69 -12.36 -15.59 -2.84
CA ALA A 69 -11.61 -16.84 -2.83
C ALA A 69 -10.34 -16.82 -3.72
N GLU A 70 -10.41 -16.25 -4.92
CA GLU A 70 -9.26 -16.13 -5.83
C GLU A 70 -8.32 -14.97 -5.43
N ALA A 71 -8.87 -13.90 -4.85
CA ALA A 71 -8.08 -12.81 -4.32
C ALA A 71 -7.36 -13.20 -3.02
N HIS A 72 -7.81 -14.28 -2.35
CA HIS A 72 -7.30 -14.68 -1.05
C HIS A 72 -5.79 -14.88 -1.07
N VAL A 73 -5.22 -15.59 -2.05
CA VAL A 73 -3.77 -15.88 -2.05
C VAL A 73 -2.93 -14.60 -2.17
N HIS A 74 -3.25 -13.75 -3.13
CA HIS A 74 -2.49 -12.52 -3.33
C HIS A 74 -2.77 -11.50 -2.22
N MET A 75 -4.03 -11.36 -1.78
CA MET A 75 -4.35 -10.46 -0.67
C MET A 75 -3.73 -10.92 0.66
N THR A 76 -3.64 -12.23 0.92
CA THR A 76 -2.90 -12.79 2.07
C THR A 76 -1.43 -12.38 2.04
N GLU A 77 -0.76 -12.47 0.88
CA GLU A 77 0.63 -12.02 0.76
C GLU A 77 0.75 -10.49 0.91
N ALA A 78 -0.22 -9.70 0.40
CA ALA A 78 -0.25 -8.26 0.61
C ALA A 78 -0.36 -7.90 2.11
N VAL A 79 -1.25 -8.58 2.84
CA VAL A 79 -1.42 -8.45 4.30
C VAL A 79 -0.11 -8.77 5.03
N LYS A 80 0.59 -9.83 4.63
CA LYS A 80 1.88 -10.21 5.22
C LYS A 80 2.95 -9.14 5.00
N HIS A 81 3.09 -8.66 3.77
CA HIS A 81 4.04 -7.59 3.45
C HIS A 81 3.71 -6.29 4.21
N LEU A 82 2.44 -5.92 4.36
CA LEU A 82 2.07 -4.76 5.18
C LEU A 82 2.44 -4.93 6.66
N LYS A 83 2.29 -6.13 7.22
CA LYS A 83 2.74 -6.43 8.58
C LYS A 83 4.25 -6.27 8.74
N GLU A 84 5.03 -6.74 7.77
CA GLU A 84 6.49 -6.53 7.76
C GLU A 84 6.86 -5.05 7.59
N ALA A 85 6.15 -4.31 6.72
CA ALA A 85 6.34 -2.88 6.56
C ALA A 85 6.11 -2.13 7.88
N ILE A 86 5.02 -2.45 8.59
CA ILE A 86 4.69 -1.88 9.91
C ILE A 86 5.77 -2.20 10.94
N GLU A 87 6.27 -3.45 10.97
CA GLU A 87 7.34 -3.85 11.89
C GLU A 87 8.61 -3.03 11.66
N HIS A 88 9.02 -2.87 10.40
CA HIS A 88 10.21 -2.11 10.03
C HIS A 88 10.03 -0.61 10.24
N ALA A 89 8.85 -0.05 9.95
CA ALA A 89 8.55 1.35 10.17
C ALA A 89 8.58 1.71 11.67
N LYS A 90 8.08 0.83 12.54
CA LYS A 90 8.19 0.98 14.01
C LYS A 90 9.64 1.00 14.51
N LYS A 91 10.58 0.44 13.75
CA LYS A 91 12.03 0.48 14.03
C LYS A 91 12.73 1.70 13.39
N GLY A 92 11.99 2.55 12.67
CA GLY A 92 12.55 3.67 11.90
C GLY A 92 13.22 3.25 10.58
N HIS A 93 13.08 1.99 10.15
CA HIS A 93 13.66 1.47 8.92
C HIS A 93 12.77 1.81 7.71
N ALA A 94 12.67 3.10 7.36
CA ALA A 94 11.79 3.60 6.30
C ALA A 94 12.05 2.92 4.94
N ASP A 95 13.31 2.65 4.60
CA ASP A 95 13.75 1.99 3.37
C ASP A 95 13.23 0.56 3.24
N VAL A 96 13.41 -0.25 4.28
CA VAL A 96 12.93 -1.64 4.31
C VAL A 96 11.40 -1.67 4.32
N ALA A 97 10.78 -0.79 5.12
CA ALA A 97 9.33 -0.68 5.18
C ALA A 97 8.70 -0.27 3.84
N THR A 98 9.38 0.60 3.07
CA THR A 98 8.97 0.97 1.70
C THR A 98 8.98 -0.24 0.79
N THR A 99 10.04 -1.06 0.84
CA THR A 99 10.18 -2.26 0.00
C THR A 99 9.03 -3.23 0.23
N HIS A 100 8.70 -3.52 1.48
CA HIS A 100 7.55 -4.39 1.78
C HIS A 100 6.22 -3.74 1.36
N THR A 101 6.07 -2.42 1.50
CA THR A 101 4.85 -1.72 1.04
C THR A 101 4.67 -1.82 -0.48
N GLU A 102 5.75 -1.71 -1.26
CA GLU A 102 5.71 -1.85 -2.71
C GLU A 102 5.34 -3.28 -3.16
N GLU A 103 5.87 -4.30 -2.50
CA GLU A 103 5.47 -5.70 -2.76
C GLU A 103 4.01 -5.96 -2.35
N ALA A 104 3.53 -5.36 -1.26
CA ALA A 104 2.12 -5.44 -0.89
C ALA A 104 1.22 -4.88 -2.00
N MET A 105 1.54 -3.70 -2.55
CA MET A 105 0.77 -3.10 -3.65
C MET A 105 0.75 -3.97 -4.91
N LYS A 106 1.87 -4.63 -5.23
CA LYS A 106 1.96 -5.55 -6.37
C LYS A 106 1.00 -6.71 -6.19
N HIS A 107 0.96 -7.32 -5.01
CA HIS A 107 0.02 -8.38 -4.71
C HIS A 107 -1.44 -7.91 -4.70
N MET A 108 -1.75 -6.72 -4.20
CA MET A 108 -3.11 -6.16 -4.27
C MET A 108 -3.59 -5.96 -5.72
N ARG A 109 -2.70 -5.55 -6.64
CA ARG A 109 -3.05 -5.45 -8.06
C ARG A 109 -3.34 -6.82 -8.66
N GLN A 110 -2.49 -7.81 -8.37
CA GLN A 110 -2.70 -9.20 -8.80
C GLN A 110 -4.02 -9.78 -8.27
N SER A 111 -4.43 -9.40 -7.05
CA SER A 111 -5.67 -9.89 -6.45
C SER A 111 -6.94 -9.38 -7.15
N ILE A 112 -6.83 -8.32 -7.97
CA ILE A 112 -7.91 -7.77 -8.81
C ILE A 112 -7.62 -7.93 -10.32
N GLY A 113 -6.64 -8.77 -10.68
CA GLY A 113 -6.30 -9.08 -12.07
C GLY A 113 -5.54 -7.97 -12.82
N GLN A 114 -4.83 -7.09 -12.11
CA GLN A 114 -3.99 -6.02 -12.64
C GLN A 114 -2.49 -6.33 -12.59
#